data_AF-A0AAF0CRK3-F1
#
_entry.id   AF-A0AAF0CRK3-F1
#
_cell.length_a   1.000
_cell.length_b   1.000
_cell.length_c   1.000
_cell.angle_alpha   90.00
_cell.angle_beta   90.00
_cell.angle_gamma   90.00
#
_symmetry.space_group_name_H-M   'P 1'
#
loop_
_entity.id
_entity.type
_entity.pdbx_description
1 polymer ?
#
loop_
_entity_poly.entity_id
_entity_poly.type
_entity_poly.pdbx_seq_one_letter_code
_entity_poly.pdbx_strand_id
1 'polypeptide(L)'
;MHTPFMSRFGWIVSTVLITLAGVLGLVRWSGARTHALPPSTTDLGELFERAPTDENQAFHYTPPVPLARLATEWEPQRALVLGMALPELMADQSIAHYQRDLLVAAHDLVDVYVFCEHDHTRAMAYFLSLLNELPQAEAVLARTDFVDSRNLSRWTRDYGPVFGIKPNQGLVMLDHVYRNLTLDLEERVESKSDSLRKFMSLQGDAMPGDVAVYLQQRFDTEVDVVRPPLWMDGGDFIHDGKGNVFISAQTLVRNGGNKSALTELFRRYFGAKQLHVLHALPGSTVNHLDMVIKFLDANTVVVADYQSDDDENLNRYRRQLTQSVRTILAENEAYLRKHFPSLRILKMPMPPIMFMSEEEILAEGASEFLQAMAVNWGLTTADNLQHLRQAELRQLEESTLHRIRGEVGRVNLSSVDGFNAVLRHYGQLPMDKYFDMHSESVTRYRSYINSLFLHSTAGRQAFLVPRFSGRTTAETARLTAWESQVATTYHQAWPDAEIRWINCDGMITDMGFIHCTTITVPDWKL
;
A
#
# COMPACT_ATOMS: atom_id res chain seq x y z
N MET A 1 -1.26 4.80 -3.62
CA MET A 1 -1.93 3.68 -2.94
C MET A 1 -3.21 3.25 -3.66
N HIS A 2 -3.38 1.96 -3.96
CA HIS A 2 -4.56 1.39 -4.65
C HIS A 2 -5.36 0.52 -3.67
N THR A 3 -6.65 0.79 -3.54
CA THR A 3 -7.61 0.03 -2.73
C THR A 3 -7.83 -1.38 -3.29
N PRO A 4 -7.91 -2.44 -2.46
CA PRO A 4 -8.32 -3.79 -2.87
C PRO A 4 -9.83 -3.91 -3.17
N PHE A 5 -10.58 -2.80 -3.18
CA PHE A 5 -12.03 -2.79 -3.36
C PHE A 5 -12.54 -2.25 -4.70
N MET A 6 -11.65 -1.78 -5.59
CA MET A 6 -12.06 -1.24 -6.89
C MET A 6 -11.26 -1.85 -8.04
N SER A 7 -11.62 -3.08 -8.43
CA SER A 7 -11.42 -3.58 -9.80
C SER A 7 -12.31 -4.77 -10.20
N ARG A 8 -13.29 -5.19 -9.38
CA ARG A 8 -14.21 -6.32 -9.67
C ARG A 8 -15.14 -6.16 -10.89
N PHE A 9 -15.04 -5.07 -11.64
CA PHE A 9 -16.03 -4.73 -12.68
C PHE A 9 -15.43 -4.27 -14.03
N GLY A 10 -14.16 -4.60 -14.31
CA GLY A 10 -13.44 -3.98 -15.43
C GLY A 10 -13.60 -4.65 -16.81
N TRP A 11 -13.60 -5.98 -16.90
CA TRP A 11 -13.36 -6.64 -18.19
C TRP A 11 -14.53 -7.46 -18.73
N ILE A 12 -15.23 -8.23 -17.90
CA ILE A 12 -16.40 -8.99 -18.37
C ILE A 12 -17.56 -8.04 -18.67
N VAL A 13 -17.82 -7.03 -17.83
CA VAL A 13 -18.86 -6.03 -18.10
C VAL A 13 -18.55 -5.19 -19.33
N SER A 14 -17.28 -4.85 -19.58
CA SER A 14 -16.88 -4.20 -20.82
C SER A 14 -17.12 -5.11 -22.02
N THR A 15 -16.79 -6.41 -21.96
CA THR A 15 -16.97 -7.32 -23.12
C THR A 15 -18.44 -7.70 -23.36
N VAL A 16 -19.22 -7.86 -22.29
CA VAL A 16 -20.67 -8.13 -22.30
C VAL A 16 -21.45 -6.89 -22.76
N LEU A 17 -21.06 -5.68 -22.34
CA LEU A 17 -21.64 -4.43 -22.85
C LEU A 17 -21.17 -4.10 -24.26
N ILE A 18 -19.93 -4.41 -24.65
CA ILE A 18 -19.42 -4.17 -26.01
C ILE A 18 -20.09 -5.12 -27.02
N THR A 19 -20.47 -6.34 -26.62
CA THR A 19 -21.26 -7.22 -27.49
C THR A 19 -22.75 -6.85 -27.57
N LEU A 20 -23.34 -6.23 -26.53
CA LEU A 20 -24.72 -5.71 -26.59
C LEU A 20 -24.84 -4.30 -27.21
N ALA A 21 -23.83 -3.44 -27.11
CA ALA A 21 -23.80 -2.10 -27.72
C ALA A 21 -23.49 -2.13 -29.24
N GLY A 22 -23.04 -3.28 -29.75
CA GLY A 22 -22.70 -3.49 -31.17
C GLY A 22 -23.85 -3.45 -32.17
N VAL A 23 -25.09 -3.19 -31.72
CA VAL A 23 -26.29 -3.13 -32.59
C VAL A 23 -26.80 -1.69 -32.82
N LEU A 24 -26.27 -0.66 -32.15
CA LEU A 24 -26.84 0.72 -32.21
C LEU A 24 -25.84 1.88 -32.43
N GLY A 25 -24.60 1.62 -32.84
CA GLY A 25 -23.54 2.63 -32.92
C GLY A 25 -23.04 3.02 -34.33
N LEU A 26 -23.87 2.94 -35.37
CA LEU A 26 -23.56 3.53 -36.68
C LEU A 26 -24.20 4.92 -36.73
N VAL A 27 -23.40 5.98 -36.53
CA VAL A 27 -23.48 7.31 -37.18
C VAL A 27 -22.65 8.34 -36.38
N ARG A 28 -21.79 9.06 -37.12
CA ARG A 28 -21.09 10.33 -36.82
C ARG A 28 -19.71 10.30 -36.17
N TRP A 29 -18.74 10.04 -37.04
CA TRP A 29 -17.40 10.62 -37.03
C TRP A 29 -17.40 11.91 -37.89
N SER A 30 -16.96 13.07 -37.35
CA SER A 30 -16.15 14.07 -38.08
C SER A 30 -15.79 15.31 -37.22
N GLY A 31 -14.50 15.68 -37.27
CA GLY A 31 -13.96 17.04 -37.03
C GLY A 31 -13.59 17.38 -35.57
N ALA A 32 -12.48 18.03 -35.24
CA ALA A 32 -11.32 18.51 -35.98
C ALA A 32 -10.17 18.72 -34.98
N ARG A 33 -8.92 18.51 -35.40
CA ARG A 33 -7.70 18.75 -34.61
C ARG A 33 -7.33 20.23 -34.68
N THR A 34 -7.00 20.84 -33.54
CA THR A 34 -6.21 22.07 -33.49
C THR A 34 -5.00 21.86 -32.58
N HIS A 35 -3.81 22.03 -33.16
CA HIS A 35 -2.53 22.05 -32.47
C HIS A 35 -2.41 23.33 -31.63
N ALA A 36 -2.02 23.19 -30.35
CA ALA A 36 -1.54 24.29 -29.53
C ALA A 36 -0.03 24.12 -29.30
N LEU A 37 0.72 25.20 -29.50
CA LEU A 37 2.16 25.32 -29.31
C LEU A 37 2.54 25.27 -27.82
N PRO A 38 3.77 24.85 -27.46
CA PRO A 38 4.21 24.81 -26.07
C PRO A 38 4.40 26.23 -25.49
N PRO A 39 4.05 26.49 -24.22
CA PRO A 39 4.33 27.77 -23.60
C PRO A 39 5.84 27.96 -23.32
N SER A 40 6.25 29.21 -23.44
CA SER A 40 7.60 29.74 -23.25
C SER A 40 8.16 29.52 -21.83
N THR A 41 9.48 29.33 -21.76
CA THR A 41 10.31 28.99 -20.59
C THR A 41 10.54 30.12 -19.57
N THR A 42 9.49 30.83 -19.18
CA THR A 42 9.59 31.83 -18.10
C THR A 42 8.24 31.85 -17.39
N ASP A 43 8.06 30.92 -16.45
CA ASP A 43 7.50 31.16 -15.12
C ASP A 43 7.37 29.86 -14.30
N LEU A 44 8.50 29.20 -14.01
CA LEU A 44 8.49 28.00 -13.15
C LEU A 44 8.39 28.34 -11.65
N GLY A 45 8.51 29.63 -11.29
CA GLY A 45 8.38 30.09 -9.91
C GLY A 45 6.92 30.18 -9.46
N GLU A 46 6.05 30.72 -10.31
CA GLU A 46 4.62 30.88 -9.98
C GLU A 46 3.82 29.55 -10.00
N LEU A 47 4.30 28.53 -10.73
CA LEU A 47 3.63 27.22 -10.83
C LEU A 47 3.59 26.43 -9.51
N PHE A 48 4.50 26.73 -8.56
CA PHE A 48 4.55 26.07 -7.26
C PHE A 48 3.95 26.91 -6.11
N GLU A 49 3.66 28.19 -6.35
CA GLU A 49 3.07 29.09 -5.34
C GLU A 49 1.53 29.12 -5.37
N ARG A 50 0.90 28.52 -6.39
CA ARG A 50 -0.56 28.30 -6.38
C ARG A 50 -0.88 27.03 -5.61
N ALA A 51 -0.81 27.14 -4.28
CA ALA A 51 -1.57 26.29 -3.37
C ALA A 51 -3.05 26.23 -3.80
N PRO A 52 -3.81 25.20 -3.43
CA PRO A 52 -5.26 25.19 -3.65
C PRO A 52 -5.86 26.46 -3.04
N THR A 53 -6.38 27.36 -3.87
CA THR A 53 -7.02 28.62 -3.47
C THR A 53 -8.41 28.41 -2.88
N ASP A 54 -8.60 27.35 -2.10
CA ASP A 54 -9.77 27.22 -1.24
C ASP A 54 -9.36 27.71 0.15
N GLU A 55 -9.77 28.93 0.50
CA GLU A 55 -9.62 29.54 1.83
C GLU A 55 -10.28 28.73 2.98
N ASN A 56 -10.81 27.53 2.69
CA ASN A 56 -11.52 26.63 3.60
C ASN A 56 -10.86 25.24 3.79
N GLN A 57 -9.63 25.00 3.30
CA GLN A 57 -8.94 23.72 3.53
C GLN A 57 -7.96 23.80 4.71
N ALA A 58 -8.06 22.89 5.68
CA ALA A 58 -7.16 22.80 6.83
C ALA A 58 -5.69 22.46 6.49
N PHE A 59 -5.39 22.15 5.22
CA PHE A 59 -4.07 21.80 4.71
C PHE A 59 -3.54 22.89 3.79
N HIS A 60 -2.42 23.51 4.16
CA HIS A 60 -1.73 24.52 3.37
C HIS A 60 -0.24 24.20 3.27
N TYR A 61 0.35 24.42 2.09
CA TYR A 61 1.80 24.32 1.93
C TYR A 61 2.51 25.34 2.79
N THR A 62 3.65 24.96 3.36
CA THR A 62 4.49 25.85 4.15
C THR A 62 5.88 25.98 3.52
N PRO A 63 6.59 27.10 3.77
CA PRO A 63 7.97 27.26 3.32
C PRO A 63 8.89 26.19 3.94
N PRO A 64 9.98 25.80 3.25
CA PRO A 64 10.96 24.88 3.80
C PRO A 64 11.71 25.50 4.99
N VAL A 65 12.12 24.66 5.95
CA VAL A 65 13.02 25.04 7.05
C VAL A 65 14.39 24.38 6.87
N PRO A 66 15.48 24.98 7.37
CA PRO A 66 16.81 24.36 7.29
C PRO A 66 16.86 23.03 8.05
N LEU A 67 17.26 21.96 7.36
CA LEU A 67 17.52 20.65 7.95
C LEU A 67 19.02 20.37 7.99
N ALA A 68 19.50 19.82 9.10
CA ALA A 68 20.83 19.23 9.18
C ALA A 68 20.85 17.86 8.49
N ARG A 69 19.81 17.06 8.70
CA ARG A 69 19.63 15.71 8.12
C ARG A 69 18.20 15.20 8.32
N LEU A 70 17.86 14.14 7.60
CA LEU A 70 16.71 13.30 7.92
C LEU A 70 17.08 12.32 9.04
N ALA A 71 16.09 11.94 9.84
CA ALA A 71 16.24 10.89 10.84
C ALA A 71 16.16 9.52 10.17
N THR A 72 17.13 8.64 10.43
CA THR A 72 17.20 7.31 9.82
C THR A 72 16.58 6.25 10.72
N GLU A 73 16.05 5.17 10.14
CA GLU A 73 15.42 4.08 10.89
C GLU A 73 16.41 3.31 11.77
N TRP A 74 17.71 3.40 11.54
CA TRP A 74 18.70 2.69 12.37
C TRP A 74 19.24 3.52 13.55
N GLU A 75 18.89 4.80 13.63
CA GLU A 75 19.15 5.60 14.84
C GLU A 75 18.23 5.19 15.99
N PRO A 76 18.61 5.39 17.26
CA PRO A 76 17.72 5.13 18.38
C PRO A 76 16.38 5.85 18.23
N GLN A 77 15.30 5.18 18.61
CA GLN A 77 13.94 5.70 18.53
C GLN A 77 13.29 5.74 19.91
N ARG A 78 12.39 6.71 20.08
CA ARG A 78 11.59 6.88 21.31
C ARG A 78 10.30 6.09 21.27
N ALA A 79 9.67 6.04 20.10
CA ALA A 79 8.35 5.46 19.97
C ALA A 79 8.07 4.87 18.59
N LEU A 80 7.11 3.96 18.56
CA LEU A 80 6.42 3.46 17.39
C LEU A 80 5.05 4.14 17.28
N VAL A 81 4.66 4.55 16.08
CA VAL A 81 3.36 5.17 15.79
C VAL A 81 2.55 4.27 14.86
N LEU A 82 1.29 4.05 15.21
CA LEU A 82 0.32 3.24 14.47
C LEU A 82 -1.01 3.97 14.34
N GLY A 83 -1.62 3.95 13.16
CA GLY A 83 -3.03 4.24 12.96
C GLY A 83 -3.87 2.97 13.05
N MET A 84 -5.02 3.03 13.74
CA MET A 84 -5.94 1.90 13.86
C MET A 84 -7.37 2.28 13.47
N ALA A 85 -7.89 1.63 12.43
CA ALA A 85 -9.30 1.67 12.08
C ALA A 85 -10.06 0.64 12.93
N LEU A 86 -10.50 1.02 14.14
CA LEU A 86 -11.16 0.09 15.05
C LEU A 86 -12.35 -0.67 14.44
N PRO A 87 -13.22 -0.07 13.61
CA PRO A 87 -14.30 -0.81 12.93
C PRO A 87 -13.78 -1.92 12.01
N GLU A 88 -12.65 -1.70 11.33
CA GLU A 88 -12.01 -2.72 10.50
C GLU A 88 -11.49 -3.88 11.35
N LEU A 89 -10.83 -3.59 12.48
CA LEU A 89 -10.33 -4.63 13.38
C LEU A 89 -11.47 -5.52 13.90
N MET A 90 -12.63 -4.92 14.21
CA MET A 90 -13.81 -5.67 14.64
C MET A 90 -14.42 -6.50 13.50
N ALA A 91 -14.26 -6.08 12.25
CA ALA A 91 -14.77 -6.79 11.08
C ALA A 91 -13.83 -7.90 10.57
N ASP A 92 -12.52 -7.74 10.77
CA ASP A 92 -11.48 -8.67 10.31
C ASP A 92 -10.53 -9.06 11.45
N GLN A 93 -10.72 -10.29 11.95
CA GLN A 93 -9.89 -10.83 13.03
C GLN A 93 -8.42 -10.97 12.64
N SER A 94 -8.11 -11.21 11.37
CA SER A 94 -6.73 -11.37 10.92
C SER A 94 -5.96 -10.05 11.03
N ILE A 95 -6.60 -8.93 10.69
CA ILE A 95 -6.05 -7.58 10.84
C ILE A 95 -5.95 -7.21 12.33
N ALA A 96 -6.95 -7.56 13.14
CA ALA A 96 -6.92 -7.34 14.58
C ALA A 96 -5.75 -8.08 15.27
N HIS A 97 -5.53 -9.35 14.93
CA HIS A 97 -4.41 -10.12 15.46
C HIS A 97 -3.07 -9.57 14.98
N TYR A 98 -2.97 -9.17 13.70
CA TYR A 98 -1.78 -8.52 13.17
C TYR A 98 -1.40 -7.25 13.95
N GLN A 99 -2.35 -6.34 14.19
CA GLN A 99 -2.07 -5.11 14.95
C GLN A 99 -1.79 -5.37 16.43
N ARG A 100 -2.47 -6.33 17.04
CA ARG A 100 -2.15 -6.80 18.40
C ARG A 100 -0.71 -7.30 18.49
N ASP A 101 -0.29 -8.12 17.53
CA ASP A 101 1.05 -8.72 17.52
C ASP A 101 2.15 -7.66 17.28
N LEU A 102 1.86 -6.58 16.56
CA LEU A 102 2.74 -5.41 16.47
C LEU A 102 2.96 -4.74 17.84
N LEU A 103 1.90 -4.52 18.62
CA LEU A 103 2.01 -3.95 19.97
C LEU A 103 2.87 -4.85 20.87
N VAL A 104 2.60 -6.15 20.85
CA VAL A 104 3.37 -7.15 21.60
C VAL A 104 4.83 -7.15 21.17
N ALA A 105 5.11 -7.07 19.87
CA ALA A 105 6.47 -7.09 19.36
C ALA A 105 7.25 -5.78 19.58
N ALA A 106 6.61 -4.68 19.99
CA ALA A 106 7.27 -3.38 20.18
C ALA A 106 7.35 -2.90 21.64
N HIS A 107 6.42 -3.29 22.51
CA HIS A 107 6.20 -2.65 23.82
C HIS A 107 7.40 -2.62 24.78
N ASP A 108 8.28 -3.64 24.72
CA ASP A 108 9.46 -3.76 25.57
C ASP A 108 10.71 -3.09 24.95
N LEU A 109 10.61 -2.54 23.74
CA LEU A 109 11.68 -1.83 23.04
C LEU A 109 11.44 -0.32 23.07
N VAL A 110 10.24 0.13 22.69
CA VAL A 110 9.89 1.55 22.55
C VAL A 110 8.49 1.82 23.12
N ASP A 111 8.15 3.09 23.37
CA ASP A 111 6.75 3.45 23.63
C ASP A 111 5.93 3.23 22.34
N VAL A 112 4.63 2.94 22.46
CA VAL A 112 3.76 2.77 21.29
C VAL A 112 2.61 3.78 21.35
N TYR A 113 2.44 4.56 20.29
CA TYR A 113 1.38 5.56 20.16
C TYR A 113 0.38 5.10 19.11
N VAL A 114 -0.84 4.84 19.55
CA VAL A 114 -1.93 4.31 18.73
C VAL A 114 -2.95 5.41 18.49
N PHE A 115 -2.99 5.93 17.27
CA PHE A 115 -3.95 6.95 16.86
C PHE A 115 -5.22 6.27 16.33
N CYS A 116 -6.34 6.51 17.02
CA CYS A 116 -7.63 5.91 16.68
C CYS A 116 -8.80 6.72 17.27
N GLU A 117 -10.01 6.52 16.76
CA GLU A 117 -11.20 7.21 17.28
C GLU A 117 -11.70 6.58 18.59
N HIS A 118 -11.85 7.36 19.64
CA HIS A 118 -12.34 6.84 20.93
C HIS A 118 -13.86 6.64 21.00
N ASP A 119 -14.64 7.21 20.06
CA ASP A 119 -16.10 7.08 20.06
C ASP A 119 -16.59 5.70 19.61
N HIS A 120 -15.72 4.88 18.99
CA HIS A 120 -15.94 3.48 18.66
C HIS A 120 -15.78 2.52 19.84
N THR A 121 -16.43 2.84 20.96
CA THR A 121 -16.32 2.13 22.25
C THR A 121 -16.44 0.60 22.15
N ARG A 122 -17.37 0.08 21.33
CA ARG A 122 -17.53 -1.37 21.12
C ARG A 122 -16.33 -2.01 20.42
N ALA A 123 -15.81 -1.35 19.39
CA ALA A 123 -14.68 -1.87 18.64
C ALA A 123 -13.37 -1.75 19.45
N MET A 124 -13.23 -0.67 20.22
CA MET A 124 -12.15 -0.53 21.20
C MET A 124 -12.21 -1.65 22.26
N ALA A 125 -13.38 -1.88 22.86
CA ALA A 125 -13.56 -2.95 23.85
C ALA A 125 -13.24 -4.33 23.27
N TYR A 126 -13.63 -4.59 22.02
CA TYR A 126 -13.24 -5.81 21.31
C TYR A 126 -11.71 -5.94 21.19
N PHE A 127 -11.02 -4.91 20.70
CA PHE A 127 -9.56 -4.96 20.54
C PHE A 127 -8.83 -5.11 21.89
N LEU A 128 -9.26 -4.38 22.92
CA LEU A 128 -8.73 -4.52 24.27
C LEU A 128 -8.96 -5.92 24.85
N SER A 129 -10.09 -6.57 24.51
CA SER A 129 -10.34 -7.95 24.94
C SER A 129 -9.34 -8.94 24.33
N LEU A 130 -8.95 -8.74 23.06
CA LEU A 130 -7.90 -9.55 22.40
C LEU A 130 -6.53 -9.35 23.05
N LEU A 131 -6.22 -8.15 23.52
CA LEU A 131 -4.98 -7.89 24.27
C LEU A 131 -5.02 -8.57 25.64
N ASN A 132 -6.16 -8.51 26.33
CA ASN A 132 -6.33 -9.08 27.68
C ASN A 132 -6.25 -10.62 27.72
N GLU A 133 -6.39 -11.30 26.57
CA GLU A 133 -6.12 -12.73 26.44
C GLU A 133 -4.62 -13.09 26.55
N LEU A 134 -3.73 -12.10 26.42
CA LEU A 134 -2.29 -12.32 26.45
C LEU A 134 -1.72 -12.25 27.88
N PRO A 135 -0.77 -13.12 28.26
CA PRO A 135 -0.10 -13.06 29.57
C PRO A 135 0.59 -11.72 29.85
N GLN A 136 1.08 -11.05 28.81
CA GLN A 136 1.79 -9.77 28.87
C GLN A 136 0.89 -8.54 28.68
N ALA A 137 -0.45 -8.68 28.73
CA ALA A 137 -1.39 -7.59 28.47
C ALA A 137 -1.08 -6.31 29.25
N GLU A 138 -0.84 -6.42 30.56
CA GLU A 138 -0.54 -5.27 31.43
C GLU A 138 0.74 -4.55 30.99
N ALA A 139 1.80 -5.29 30.63
CA ALA A 139 3.05 -4.73 30.17
C ALA A 139 2.91 -4.02 28.81
N VAL A 140 2.11 -4.59 27.90
CA VAL A 140 1.81 -3.98 26.61
C VAL A 140 1.03 -2.68 26.80
N LEU A 141 -0.06 -2.72 27.60
CA LEU A 141 -0.90 -1.56 27.86
C LEU A 141 -0.16 -0.45 28.62
N ALA A 142 0.75 -0.78 29.54
CA ALA A 142 1.56 0.20 30.25
C ALA A 142 2.55 0.96 29.35
N ARG A 143 2.80 0.47 28.14
CA ARG A 143 3.72 1.05 27.15
C ARG A 143 2.99 1.55 25.91
N THR A 144 1.66 1.45 25.88
CA THR A 144 0.83 1.81 24.72
C THR A 144 -0.12 2.94 25.11
N ASP A 145 0.05 4.10 24.48
CA ASP A 145 -0.87 5.22 24.61
C ASP A 145 -1.87 5.19 23.45
N PHE A 146 -3.15 5.01 23.77
CA PHE A 146 -4.24 5.19 22.81
C PHE A 146 -4.60 6.68 22.77
N VAL A 147 -4.27 7.31 21.65
CA VAL A 147 -4.44 8.73 21.39
C VAL A 147 -5.71 8.93 20.59
N ASP A 148 -6.64 9.73 21.15
CA ASP A 148 -7.86 10.10 20.45
C ASP A 148 -7.51 10.90 19.20
N SER A 149 -7.93 10.40 18.06
CA SER A 149 -7.61 10.97 16.75
C SER A 149 -8.75 10.68 15.78
N ARG A 150 -8.47 10.84 14.50
CA ARG A 150 -9.39 10.73 13.38
C ARG A 150 -9.59 9.28 12.93
N ASN A 151 -10.54 9.10 12.03
CA ASN A 151 -10.72 7.90 11.23
C ASN A 151 -9.52 7.70 10.29
N LEU A 152 -8.52 6.97 10.78
CA LEU A 152 -7.29 6.69 10.07
C LEU A 152 -7.31 5.30 9.46
N SER A 153 -6.77 5.15 8.26
CA SER A 153 -6.43 3.82 7.75
C SER A 153 -5.18 3.30 8.46
N ARG A 154 -4.94 1.99 8.44
CA ARG A 154 -3.74 1.39 9.06
C ARG A 154 -2.42 1.75 8.37
N TRP A 155 -2.44 2.37 7.18
CA TRP A 155 -1.27 2.64 6.34
C TRP A 155 -0.46 3.86 6.80
N THR A 156 -0.10 3.87 8.08
CA THR A 156 0.50 5.02 8.77
C THR A 156 1.74 5.54 8.08
N ARG A 157 2.57 4.65 7.51
CA ARG A 157 3.80 5.03 6.81
C ARG A 157 3.56 6.01 5.68
N ASP A 158 2.42 5.90 5.02
CA ASP A 158 2.23 6.54 3.74
C ASP A 158 1.75 7.97 3.85
N TYR A 159 0.94 8.26 4.87
CA TYR A 159 0.42 9.59 5.17
C TYR A 159 1.11 10.24 6.36
N GLY A 160 1.78 9.46 7.21
CA GLY A 160 2.45 10.02 8.37
C GLY A 160 3.78 10.72 8.01
N PRO A 161 4.36 11.44 8.96
CA PRO A 161 5.45 12.37 8.72
C PRO A 161 6.78 11.66 8.41
N VAL A 162 7.60 12.31 7.59
CA VAL A 162 9.05 12.03 7.56
C VAL A 162 9.75 12.94 8.56
N PHE A 163 10.51 12.37 9.50
CA PHE A 163 11.20 13.15 10.52
C PHE A 163 12.54 13.71 10.03
N GLY A 164 12.77 15.00 10.29
CA GLY A 164 14.03 15.71 10.06
C GLY A 164 14.56 16.34 11.34
N ILE A 165 15.86 16.59 11.38
CA ILE A 165 16.55 17.22 12.50
C ILE A 165 17.12 18.57 12.04
N LYS A 166 16.80 19.65 12.77
CA LYS A 166 17.33 20.99 12.53
C LYS A 166 18.80 21.08 12.95
N PRO A 167 19.56 22.08 12.45
CA PRO A 167 20.92 22.38 12.92
C PRO A 167 21.02 22.62 14.44
N ASN A 168 19.94 23.08 15.08
CA ASN A 168 19.87 23.30 16.51
C ASN A 168 19.32 22.09 17.31
N GLN A 169 19.30 20.89 16.71
CA GLN A 169 18.74 19.66 17.31
C GLN A 169 17.22 19.67 17.56
N GLY A 170 16.49 20.63 17.00
CA GLY A 170 15.02 20.59 17.03
C GLY A 170 14.44 19.58 16.02
N LEU A 171 13.27 19.04 16.34
CA LEU A 171 12.54 18.10 15.48
C LEU A 171 11.71 18.84 14.42
N VAL A 172 11.71 18.30 13.21
CA VAL A 172 10.83 18.73 12.10
C VAL A 172 10.07 17.52 11.59
N MET A 173 8.80 17.69 11.29
CA MET A 173 7.94 16.74 10.61
C MET A 173 7.65 17.26 9.21
N LEU A 174 8.04 16.48 8.20
CA LEU A 174 7.71 16.74 6.81
C LEU A 174 6.39 16.03 6.49
N ASP A 175 5.37 16.82 6.18
CA ASP A 175 3.97 16.43 5.98
C ASP A 175 3.62 16.59 4.49
N HIS A 176 3.96 15.56 3.70
CA HIS A 176 3.68 15.53 2.26
C HIS A 176 2.20 15.20 1.98
N VAL A 177 1.74 15.51 0.78
CA VAL A 177 0.37 15.21 0.37
C VAL A 177 0.24 13.73 0.06
N TYR A 178 -0.66 13.03 0.76
CA TYR A 178 -1.00 11.63 0.54
C TYR A 178 -2.21 11.47 -0.38
N ARG A 179 -3.22 12.35 -0.29
CA ARG A 179 -4.41 12.27 -1.14
C ARG A 179 -4.11 12.24 -2.64
N ASN A 180 -4.95 11.55 -3.40
CA ASN A 180 -4.80 11.46 -4.85
C ASN A 180 -5.44 12.69 -5.53
N LEU A 181 -4.60 13.71 -5.78
CA LEU A 181 -5.03 14.96 -6.40
C LEU A 181 -5.60 14.79 -7.81
N THR A 182 -5.18 13.76 -8.56
CA THR A 182 -5.72 13.49 -9.90
C THR A 182 -7.12 12.88 -9.83
N LEU A 183 -7.32 11.89 -8.96
CA LEU A 183 -8.64 11.31 -8.72
C LEU A 183 -9.60 12.36 -8.17
N ASP A 184 -9.16 13.24 -7.28
CA ASP A 184 -9.99 14.34 -6.77
C ASP A 184 -10.48 15.26 -7.90
N LEU A 185 -9.64 15.51 -8.91
CA LEU A 185 -10.01 16.27 -10.10
C LEU A 185 -10.99 15.47 -10.97
N GLU A 186 -10.72 14.20 -11.23
CA GLU A 186 -11.60 13.31 -12.00
C GLU A 186 -12.98 13.19 -11.36
N GLU A 187 -13.07 12.95 -10.05
CA GLU A 187 -14.32 12.89 -9.30
C GLU A 187 -15.10 14.20 -9.34
N ARG A 188 -14.41 15.34 -9.20
CA ARG A 188 -15.03 16.68 -9.33
C ARG A 188 -15.61 16.88 -10.73
N VAL A 189 -14.92 16.42 -11.77
CA VAL A 189 -15.37 16.53 -13.16
C VAL A 189 -16.53 15.57 -13.46
N GLU A 190 -16.46 14.34 -12.94
CA GLU A 190 -17.42 13.28 -13.22
C GLU A 190 -18.63 13.27 -12.27
N SER A 191 -18.68 14.16 -11.27
CA SER A 191 -19.69 14.18 -10.21
C SER A 191 -19.86 12.85 -9.45
N LYS A 192 -18.81 12.03 -9.46
CA LYS A 192 -18.74 10.77 -8.69
C LYS A 192 -18.20 11.08 -7.31
N SER A 193 -18.72 10.41 -6.28
CA SER A 193 -18.13 10.46 -4.94
C SER A 193 -17.78 9.05 -4.49
N ASP A 194 -16.50 8.67 -4.55
CA ASP A 194 -16.01 7.66 -3.61
C ASP A 194 -15.73 8.38 -2.28
N SER A 195 -16.82 8.66 -1.55
CA SER A 195 -16.82 9.52 -0.37
C SER A 195 -15.92 8.96 0.74
N LEU A 196 -15.83 7.63 0.86
CA LEU A 196 -15.05 6.98 1.92
C LEU A 196 -13.55 7.07 1.63
N ARG A 197 -13.10 6.73 0.42
CA ARG A 197 -11.66 6.79 0.09
C ARG A 197 -11.13 8.21 0.22
N LYS A 198 -11.85 9.17 -0.35
CA LYS A 198 -11.51 10.58 -0.26
C LYS A 198 -11.43 11.03 1.19
N PHE A 199 -12.44 10.68 1.98
CA PHE A 199 -12.46 10.95 3.43
C PHE A 199 -11.22 10.37 4.13
N MET A 200 -10.92 9.09 3.95
CA MET A 200 -9.76 8.45 4.59
C MET A 200 -8.44 9.10 4.19
N SER A 201 -8.29 9.52 2.93
CA SER A 201 -7.09 10.23 2.48
C SER A 201 -6.93 11.62 3.10
N LEU A 202 -8.04 12.33 3.30
CA LEU A 202 -8.05 13.62 3.99
C LEU A 202 -7.75 13.47 5.49
N GLN A 203 -8.25 12.40 6.13
CA GLN A 203 -7.88 12.09 7.52
C GLN A 203 -6.39 11.75 7.62
N GLY A 204 -5.86 10.99 6.65
CA GLY A 204 -4.42 10.69 6.54
C GLY A 204 -3.56 11.95 6.42
N ASP A 205 -3.87 12.84 5.47
CA ASP A 205 -3.18 14.15 5.28
C ASP A 205 -3.16 15.02 6.55
N ALA A 206 -4.11 14.79 7.47
CA ALA A 206 -4.23 15.59 8.68
C ALA A 206 -3.52 14.95 9.90
N MET A 207 -3.20 13.66 9.84
CA MET A 207 -2.60 12.89 10.93
C MET A 207 -1.23 13.41 11.40
N PRO A 208 -0.32 13.90 10.53
CA PRO A 208 0.93 14.52 10.98
C PRO A 208 0.71 15.70 11.94
N GLY A 209 -0.40 16.44 11.81
CA GLY A 209 -0.76 17.48 12.77
C GLY A 209 -1.07 16.93 14.16
N ASP A 210 -1.79 15.81 14.23
CA ASP A 210 -2.17 15.17 15.49
C ASP A 210 -0.93 14.59 16.20
N VAL A 211 -0.02 13.97 15.43
CA VAL A 211 1.28 13.48 15.94
C VAL A 211 2.11 14.64 16.48
N ALA A 212 2.17 15.77 15.77
CA ALA A 212 2.93 16.93 16.21
C ALA A 212 2.41 17.45 17.55
N VAL A 213 1.10 17.66 17.69
CA VAL A 213 0.49 18.12 18.94
C VAL A 213 0.78 17.16 20.09
N TYR A 214 0.61 15.85 19.85
CA TYR A 214 0.87 14.84 20.87
C TYR A 214 2.35 14.85 21.31
N LEU A 215 3.30 14.89 20.38
CA LEU A 215 4.73 14.94 20.71
C LEU A 215 5.11 16.23 21.47
N GLN A 216 4.57 17.38 21.08
CA GLN A 216 4.83 18.65 21.77
C GLN A 216 4.37 18.60 23.23
N GLN A 217 3.16 18.08 23.47
CA GLN A 217 2.61 17.93 24.82
C GLN A 217 3.38 16.89 25.65
N ARG A 218 3.73 15.75 25.04
CA ARG A 218 4.39 14.63 25.71
C ARG A 218 5.82 14.94 26.13
N PHE A 219 6.54 15.74 25.33
CA PHE A 219 7.98 15.98 25.51
C PHE A 219 8.35 17.43 25.83
N ASP A 220 7.35 18.31 26.00
CA ASP A 220 7.48 19.74 26.27
C ASP A 220 8.53 20.39 25.33
N THR A 221 8.28 20.25 24.04
CA THR A 221 9.21 20.70 22.99
C THR A 221 8.43 21.20 21.78
N GLU A 222 8.98 22.16 21.04
CA GLU A 222 8.40 22.59 19.77
C GLU A 222 8.69 21.56 18.67
N VAL A 223 7.70 21.30 17.83
CA VAL A 223 7.83 20.43 16.66
C VAL A 223 7.34 21.19 15.43
N ASP A 224 8.25 21.48 14.51
CA ASP A 224 7.89 22.18 13.28
C ASP A 224 7.18 21.22 12.32
N VAL A 225 6.02 21.60 11.79
CA VAL A 225 5.35 20.87 10.71
C VAL A 225 5.54 21.62 9.39
N VAL A 226 6.23 20.97 8.46
CA VAL A 226 6.55 21.52 7.14
C VAL A 226 5.83 20.76 6.05
N ARG A 227 5.03 21.45 5.24
CA ARG A 227 4.16 20.87 4.22
C ARG A 227 4.67 21.18 2.81
N PRO A 228 5.50 20.31 2.20
CA PRO A 228 5.93 20.48 0.82
C PRO A 228 4.76 20.34 -0.18
N PRO A 229 4.82 21.03 -1.34
CA PRO A 229 3.94 20.76 -2.47
C PRO A 229 4.38 19.48 -3.20
N LEU A 230 4.38 18.37 -2.48
CA LEU A 230 4.87 17.07 -2.92
C LEU A 230 3.78 16.03 -2.71
N TRP A 231 3.37 15.36 -3.77
CA TRP A 231 2.49 14.21 -3.69
C TRP A 231 3.31 12.92 -3.60
N MET A 232 3.19 12.18 -2.50
CA MET A 232 3.99 10.99 -2.25
C MET A 232 3.25 10.02 -1.36
N ASP A 233 3.52 8.72 -1.52
CA ASP A 233 3.23 7.73 -0.49
C ASP A 233 4.56 7.51 0.26
N GLY A 234 4.57 7.64 1.59
CA GLY A 234 5.80 7.50 2.40
C GLY A 234 6.53 6.15 2.25
N GLY A 235 5.84 5.05 1.93
CA GLY A 235 6.47 3.76 1.59
C GLY A 235 7.24 3.77 0.26
N ASP A 236 6.97 4.75 -0.61
CA ASP A 236 7.72 4.97 -1.84
C ASP A 236 8.93 5.89 -1.68
N PHE A 237 9.21 6.34 -0.44
CA PHE A 237 10.35 7.21 -0.12
C PHE A 237 11.37 6.47 0.74
N ILE A 238 12.61 6.44 0.26
CA ILE A 238 13.74 5.87 0.99
C ILE A 238 14.89 6.88 1.00
N HIS A 239 15.68 6.92 2.07
CA HIS A 239 16.91 7.70 2.12
C HIS A 239 18.03 6.94 2.82
N ASP A 240 19.28 7.31 2.49
CA ASP A 240 20.49 6.66 3.04
C ASP A 240 21.09 7.39 4.26
N GLY A 241 20.48 8.50 4.67
CA GLY A 241 20.97 9.35 5.76
C GLY A 241 22.21 10.21 5.41
N LYS A 242 22.78 10.06 4.21
CA LYS A 242 23.93 10.85 3.72
C LYS A 242 23.53 11.97 2.76
N GLY A 243 22.23 12.06 2.48
CA GLY A 243 21.61 13.05 1.61
C GLY A 243 21.17 12.49 0.26
N ASN A 244 21.21 11.18 0.05
CA ASN A 244 20.62 10.57 -1.14
C ASN A 244 19.19 10.13 -0.82
N VAL A 245 18.23 10.55 -1.65
CA VAL A 245 16.83 10.16 -1.55
C VAL A 245 16.43 9.37 -2.79
N PHE A 246 15.55 8.40 -2.60
CA PHE A 246 15.11 7.45 -3.61
C PHE A 246 13.58 7.45 -3.64
N ILE A 247 13.03 7.54 -4.86
CA ILE A 247 11.60 7.43 -5.13
C ILE A 247 11.37 6.48 -6.31
N SER A 248 10.17 5.94 -6.47
CA SER A 248 9.86 5.25 -7.72
C SER A 248 9.60 6.22 -8.87
N ALA A 249 9.67 5.69 -10.09
CA ALA A 249 9.17 6.38 -11.28
C ALA A 249 7.69 6.81 -11.15
N GLN A 250 6.88 6.12 -10.34
CA GLN A 250 5.48 6.47 -10.13
C GLN A 250 5.33 7.79 -9.37
N THR A 251 6.14 8.02 -8.33
CA THR A 251 6.15 9.31 -7.61
C THR A 251 6.62 10.44 -8.53
N LEU A 252 7.61 10.19 -9.38
CA LEU A 252 8.03 11.17 -10.38
C LEU A 252 6.88 11.54 -11.34
N VAL A 253 6.16 10.55 -11.87
CA VAL A 253 5.01 10.76 -12.77
C VAL A 253 3.88 11.53 -12.07
N ARG A 254 3.56 11.17 -10.81
CA ARG A 254 2.53 11.86 -10.00
C ARG A 254 2.82 13.34 -9.78
N ASN A 255 4.10 13.73 -9.75
CA ASN A 255 4.54 15.12 -9.60
C ASN A 255 4.92 15.77 -10.95
N GLY A 256 4.28 15.35 -12.04
CA GLY A 256 4.41 15.99 -13.36
C GLY A 256 5.63 15.57 -14.18
N GLY A 257 6.36 14.54 -13.77
CA GLY A 257 7.45 13.94 -14.56
C GLY A 257 8.74 14.76 -14.63
N ASN A 258 8.80 15.95 -14.05
CA ASN A 258 9.97 16.82 -14.10
C ASN A 258 10.97 16.49 -12.97
N LYS A 259 11.97 15.67 -13.30
CA LYS A 259 12.98 15.23 -12.34
C LYS A 259 13.78 16.40 -11.75
N SER A 260 14.10 17.43 -12.54
CA SER A 260 14.89 18.57 -12.07
C SER A 260 14.12 19.42 -11.05
N ALA A 261 12.84 19.68 -11.31
CA ALA A 261 11.98 20.38 -10.36
C ALA A 261 11.82 19.57 -9.06
N LEU A 262 11.60 18.27 -9.17
CA LEU A 262 11.48 17.39 -8.01
C LEU A 262 12.78 17.29 -7.21
N THR A 263 13.94 17.27 -7.89
CA THR A 263 15.26 17.32 -7.25
C THR A 263 15.42 18.59 -6.42
N GLU A 264 15.01 19.75 -6.96
CA GLU A 264 15.08 21.02 -6.24
C GLU A 264 14.12 21.05 -5.04
N LEU A 265 12.93 20.46 -5.17
CA LEU A 265 11.97 20.31 -4.07
C LEU A 265 12.58 19.48 -2.93
N PHE A 266 13.10 18.28 -3.22
CA PHE A 266 13.74 17.43 -2.22
C PHE A 266 14.97 18.10 -1.60
N ARG A 267 15.74 18.86 -2.38
CA ARG A 267 16.88 19.63 -1.86
C ARG A 267 16.43 20.68 -0.83
N ARG A 268 15.35 21.42 -1.12
CA ARG A 268 14.84 22.49 -0.24
C ARG A 268 14.15 21.95 1.01
N TYR A 269 13.29 20.95 0.86
CA TYR A 269 12.41 20.47 1.93
C TYR A 269 13.01 19.32 2.75
N PHE A 270 13.76 18.43 2.12
CA PHE A 270 14.30 17.22 2.75
C PHE A 270 15.81 17.30 3.00
N GLY A 271 16.46 18.41 2.62
CA GLY A 271 17.92 18.54 2.71
C GLY A 271 18.67 17.56 1.80
N ALA A 272 18.01 17.03 0.76
CA ALA A 272 18.60 16.06 -0.14
C ALA A 272 19.74 16.69 -0.97
N LYS A 273 20.81 15.92 -1.16
CA LYS A 273 21.92 16.24 -2.07
C LYS A 273 21.66 15.69 -3.47
N GLN A 274 21.08 14.49 -3.57
CA GLN A 274 20.76 13.84 -4.84
C GLN A 274 19.43 13.09 -4.79
N LEU A 275 18.70 13.14 -5.91
CA LEU A 275 17.47 12.39 -6.15
C LEU A 275 17.73 11.24 -7.12
N HIS A 276 17.42 10.03 -6.66
CA HIS A 276 17.50 8.80 -7.42
C HIS A 276 16.09 8.28 -7.70
N VAL A 277 15.91 7.72 -8.89
CA VAL A 277 14.61 7.19 -9.33
C VAL A 277 14.81 5.73 -9.66
N LEU A 278 14.05 4.87 -8.98
CA LEU A 278 14.07 3.42 -9.13
C LEU A 278 12.71 2.93 -9.63
N HIS A 279 12.58 1.62 -9.81
CA HIS A 279 11.35 0.98 -10.27
C HIS A 279 10.71 0.18 -9.13
N ALA A 280 9.42 0.41 -8.89
CA ALA A 280 8.62 -0.42 -7.99
C ALA A 280 8.18 -1.72 -8.69
N LEU A 281 7.56 -2.64 -7.94
CA LEU A 281 7.04 -3.88 -8.50
C LEU A 281 5.95 -3.63 -9.54
N PRO A 282 5.88 -4.44 -10.62
CA PRO A 282 4.85 -4.32 -11.64
C PRO A 282 3.51 -4.94 -11.20
N GLY A 283 2.47 -4.73 -11.99
CA GLY A 283 1.14 -5.28 -11.75
C GLY A 283 0.24 -4.33 -10.95
N SER A 284 -0.99 -4.79 -10.67
CA SER A 284 -1.94 -4.02 -9.86
C SER A 284 -1.57 -4.20 -8.38
N THR A 285 -0.50 -3.54 -7.95
CA THR A 285 0.06 -3.67 -6.60
C THR A 285 0.37 -2.31 -5.97
N VAL A 286 0.91 -2.31 -4.74
CA VAL A 286 1.48 -1.11 -4.16
C VAL A 286 2.78 -0.74 -4.89
N ASN A 287 2.81 0.44 -5.50
CA ASN A 287 3.97 0.91 -6.27
C ASN A 287 5.01 1.58 -5.36
N HIS A 288 5.46 0.86 -4.33
CA HIS A 288 6.38 1.37 -3.30
C HIS A 288 7.75 0.73 -3.40
N LEU A 289 8.79 1.51 -3.09
CA LEU A 289 10.16 1.01 -3.01
C LEU A 289 10.43 0.19 -1.73
N ASP A 290 9.74 0.44 -0.62
CA ASP A 290 9.93 -0.29 0.64
C ASP A 290 9.55 -1.78 0.56
N MET A 291 8.90 -2.19 -0.54
CA MET A 291 8.63 -3.59 -0.86
C MET A 291 9.85 -4.32 -1.41
N VAL A 292 10.83 -3.60 -1.93
CA VAL A 292 11.96 -4.18 -2.69
C VAL A 292 13.33 -3.74 -2.24
N ILE A 293 13.44 -2.62 -1.50
CA ILE A 293 14.71 -2.04 -1.06
C ILE A 293 14.57 -1.50 0.37
N LYS A 294 15.59 -1.73 1.21
CA LYS A 294 15.70 -1.13 2.55
C LYS A 294 17.15 -0.89 2.92
N PHE A 295 17.47 0.30 3.42
CA PHE A 295 18.77 0.55 4.07
C PHE A 295 18.74 0.02 5.50
N LEU A 296 19.73 -0.79 5.87
CA LEU A 296 19.88 -1.30 7.24
C LEU A 296 20.81 -0.44 8.08
N ASP A 297 21.75 0.23 7.40
CA ASP A 297 22.67 1.20 7.97
C ASP A 297 23.18 2.11 6.84
N ALA A 298 24.08 3.03 7.16
CA ALA A 298 24.59 4.01 6.21
C ALA A 298 25.38 3.41 5.01
N ASN A 299 25.78 2.15 5.08
CA ASN A 299 26.62 1.44 4.11
C ASN A 299 26.04 0.09 3.64
N THR A 300 24.94 -0.38 4.23
CA THR A 300 24.30 -1.65 3.87
C THR A 300 22.88 -1.43 3.39
N VAL A 301 22.58 -1.94 2.20
CA VAL A 301 21.23 -1.99 1.64
C VAL A 301 20.84 -3.44 1.38
N VAL A 302 19.58 -3.75 1.59
CA VAL A 302 18.96 -4.99 1.18
C VAL A 302 18.13 -4.73 -0.08
N VAL A 303 18.26 -5.61 -1.06
CA VAL A 303 17.46 -5.63 -2.30
C VAL A 303 16.76 -6.98 -2.40
N ALA A 304 15.51 -6.97 -2.88
CA ALA A 304 14.75 -8.18 -3.10
C ALA A 304 15.44 -9.14 -4.09
N ASP A 305 15.30 -10.42 -3.80
CA ASP A 305 15.81 -11.53 -4.60
C ASP A 305 14.64 -12.45 -4.96
N TYR A 306 14.01 -12.16 -6.09
CA TYR A 306 12.79 -12.84 -6.52
C TYR A 306 13.03 -14.33 -6.76
N GLN A 307 12.34 -15.14 -5.96
CA GLN A 307 12.31 -16.58 -6.07
C GLN A 307 11.18 -16.95 -7.03
N SER A 308 11.48 -17.71 -8.08
CA SER A 308 10.45 -18.20 -8.99
C SER A 308 9.97 -19.59 -8.59
N ASP A 309 8.68 -19.83 -8.83
CA ASP A 309 8.21 -21.20 -9.03
C ASP A 309 8.66 -21.67 -10.42
N ASP A 310 9.14 -22.91 -10.51
CA ASP A 310 9.42 -23.60 -11.77
C ASP A 310 8.10 -24.08 -12.42
N ASP A 311 7.09 -23.21 -12.48
CA ASP A 311 5.75 -23.59 -12.89
C ASP A 311 5.65 -23.59 -14.42
N GLU A 312 5.67 -24.79 -15.02
CA GLU A 312 5.64 -24.99 -16.47
C GLU A 312 4.33 -24.50 -17.14
N ASN A 313 3.29 -24.18 -16.36
CA ASN A 313 1.94 -23.87 -16.84
C ASN A 313 1.45 -22.44 -16.57
N LEU A 314 2.35 -21.45 -16.41
CA LEU A 314 1.92 -20.05 -16.30
C LEU A 314 1.29 -19.56 -17.60
N ASN A 315 0.13 -18.88 -17.54
CA ASN A 315 -0.46 -18.21 -18.70
C ASN A 315 0.43 -17.05 -19.23
N ARG A 316 0.07 -16.45 -20.37
CA ARG A 316 0.88 -15.39 -21.00
C ARG A 316 1.09 -14.18 -20.07
N TYR A 317 0.04 -13.73 -19.40
CA TYR A 317 0.10 -12.60 -18.48
C TYR A 317 1.06 -12.88 -17.31
N ARG A 318 0.91 -14.03 -16.64
CA ARG A 318 1.74 -14.44 -15.51
C ARG A 318 3.23 -14.57 -15.88
N ARG A 319 3.53 -15.12 -17.07
CA ARG A 319 4.91 -15.17 -17.58
C ARG A 319 5.50 -13.78 -17.78
N GLN A 320 4.74 -12.88 -18.41
CA GLN A 320 5.19 -11.51 -18.64
C GLN A 320 5.42 -10.77 -17.31
N LEU A 321 4.50 -10.91 -16.35
CA LEU A 321 4.59 -10.27 -15.04
C LEU A 321 5.83 -10.74 -14.27
N THR A 322 6.06 -12.06 -14.20
CA THR A 322 7.25 -12.65 -13.59
C THR A 322 8.54 -12.15 -14.24
N GLN A 323 8.57 -12.04 -15.57
CA GLN A 323 9.74 -11.51 -16.29
C GLN A 323 9.98 -10.02 -15.98
N SER A 324 8.92 -9.23 -15.89
CA SER A 324 9.00 -7.82 -15.51
C SER A 324 9.58 -7.64 -14.11
N VAL A 325 9.16 -8.45 -13.12
CA VAL A 325 9.72 -8.42 -11.75
C VAL A 325 11.23 -8.65 -11.78
N ARG A 326 11.68 -9.73 -12.44
CA ARG A 326 13.11 -10.05 -12.54
C ARG A 326 13.91 -8.93 -13.18
N THR A 327 13.38 -8.33 -14.24
CA THR A 327 14.02 -7.24 -14.98
C THR A 327 14.16 -6.00 -14.10
N ILE A 328 13.07 -5.58 -13.45
CA ILE A 328 13.04 -4.41 -12.55
C ILE A 328 14.03 -4.57 -11.40
N LEU A 329 14.05 -5.73 -10.73
CA LEU A 329 14.97 -5.96 -9.61
C LEU A 329 16.43 -5.96 -10.06
N ALA A 330 16.74 -6.55 -11.22
CA ALA A 330 18.08 -6.53 -11.79
C ALA A 330 18.53 -5.12 -12.19
N GLU A 331 17.64 -4.31 -12.77
CA GLU A 331 17.89 -2.92 -13.14
C GLU A 331 18.14 -2.04 -11.91
N ASN A 332 17.31 -2.17 -10.87
CA ASN A 332 17.50 -1.47 -9.60
C ASN A 332 18.85 -1.83 -8.96
N GLU A 333 19.19 -3.11 -8.90
CA GLU A 333 20.48 -3.55 -8.36
C GLU A 333 21.66 -3.02 -9.19
N ALA A 334 21.59 -3.12 -10.51
CA ALA A 334 22.63 -2.60 -11.41
C ALA A 334 22.80 -1.07 -11.24
N TYR A 335 21.69 -0.34 -11.09
CA TYR A 335 21.71 1.08 -10.80
C TYR A 335 22.43 1.37 -9.47
N LEU A 336 22.06 0.67 -8.39
CA LEU A 336 22.70 0.83 -7.08
C LEU A 336 24.21 0.53 -7.13
N ARG A 337 24.61 -0.57 -7.78
CA ARG A 337 26.05 -0.91 -7.93
C ARG A 337 26.83 0.13 -8.71
N LYS A 338 26.23 0.73 -9.74
CA LYS A 338 26.86 1.76 -10.57
C LYS A 338 27.02 3.08 -9.82
N HIS A 339 25.98 3.51 -9.11
CA HIS A 339 25.93 4.83 -8.48
C HIS A 339 26.48 4.84 -7.05
N PHE A 340 26.50 3.69 -6.38
CA PHE A 340 26.96 3.52 -5.00
C PHE A 340 27.92 2.32 -4.88
N PRO A 341 29.10 2.37 -5.51
CA PRO A 341 30.01 1.21 -5.59
C PRO A 341 30.55 0.74 -4.23
N SER A 342 30.52 1.61 -3.20
CA SER A 342 30.91 1.26 -1.83
C SER A 342 29.77 0.66 -0.99
N LEU A 343 28.54 0.63 -1.52
CA LEU A 343 27.38 0.14 -0.80
C LEU A 343 27.39 -1.40 -0.78
N ARG A 344 27.30 -1.99 0.42
CA ARG A 344 27.13 -3.42 0.57
C ARG A 344 25.67 -3.77 0.25
N ILE A 345 25.46 -4.44 -0.88
CA ILE A 345 24.15 -4.92 -1.31
C ILE A 345 23.96 -6.36 -0.85
N LEU A 346 23.00 -6.56 0.06
CA LEU A 346 22.53 -7.86 0.51
C LEU A 346 21.26 -8.26 -0.26
N LYS A 347 21.05 -9.56 -0.42
CA LYS A 347 19.92 -10.14 -1.15
C LYS A 347 18.95 -10.77 -0.17
N MET A 348 17.69 -10.33 -0.20
CA MET A 348 16.62 -10.88 0.63
C MET A 348 15.71 -11.75 -0.22
N PRO A 349 15.47 -13.03 0.13
CA PRO A 349 14.55 -13.85 -0.63
C PRO A 349 13.18 -13.17 -0.70
N MET A 350 12.60 -13.12 -1.89
CA MET A 350 11.25 -12.61 -2.12
C MET A 350 10.44 -13.75 -2.72
N PRO A 351 9.43 -14.29 -2.00
CA PRO A 351 8.62 -15.39 -2.51
C PRO A 351 7.97 -15.10 -3.87
N PRO A 352 7.61 -16.15 -4.63
CA PRO A 352 6.88 -16.00 -5.89
C PRO A 352 5.56 -15.25 -5.72
N ILE A 353 5.08 -14.66 -6.83
CA ILE A 353 3.77 -14.02 -6.91
C ILE A 353 2.68 -15.03 -6.53
N MET A 354 1.76 -14.61 -5.67
CA MET A 354 0.62 -15.45 -5.30
C MET A 354 -0.50 -15.29 -6.32
N PHE A 355 -0.43 -16.14 -7.34
CA PHE A 355 -1.48 -16.24 -8.34
C PHE A 355 -2.70 -17.01 -7.85
N MET A 356 -3.88 -16.62 -8.31
CA MET A 356 -5.11 -17.40 -8.10
C MET A 356 -5.03 -18.78 -8.75
N SER A 357 -5.60 -19.80 -8.10
CA SER A 357 -5.81 -21.12 -8.69
C SER A 357 -6.89 -21.06 -9.78
N GLU A 358 -6.97 -22.06 -10.65
CA GLU A 358 -8.06 -22.14 -11.64
C GLU A 358 -9.45 -22.17 -10.98
N GLU A 359 -9.56 -22.77 -9.80
CA GLU A 359 -10.80 -22.80 -9.01
C GLU A 359 -11.16 -21.40 -8.47
N GLU A 360 -10.19 -20.64 -7.97
CA GLU A 360 -10.38 -19.25 -7.53
C GLU A 360 -10.82 -18.37 -8.70
N ILE A 361 -10.18 -18.49 -9.86
CA ILE A 361 -10.54 -17.74 -11.07
C ILE A 361 -11.93 -18.13 -11.56
N LEU A 362 -12.30 -19.41 -11.51
CA LEU A 362 -13.63 -19.89 -11.89
C LEU A 362 -14.71 -19.31 -10.96
N ALA A 363 -14.48 -19.33 -9.65
CA ALA A 363 -15.40 -18.79 -8.67
C ALA A 363 -15.60 -17.27 -8.84
N GLU A 364 -14.51 -16.52 -9.04
CA GLU A 364 -14.58 -15.07 -9.30
C GLU A 364 -15.31 -14.79 -10.62
N GLY A 365 -14.95 -15.47 -11.71
CA GLY A 365 -15.60 -15.30 -13.01
C GLY A 365 -17.10 -15.63 -12.98
N ALA A 366 -17.51 -16.68 -12.26
CA ALA A 366 -18.92 -17.02 -12.08
C ALA A 366 -19.68 -15.96 -11.26
N SER A 367 -19.08 -15.48 -10.17
CA SER A 367 -19.64 -14.41 -9.33
C SER A 367 -19.82 -13.11 -10.12
N GLU A 368 -18.79 -12.66 -10.84
CA GLU A 368 -18.87 -11.47 -11.69
C GLU A 368 -19.94 -11.61 -12.78
N PHE A 369 -20.04 -12.77 -13.42
CA PHE A 369 -21.08 -13.04 -14.41
C PHE A 369 -22.48 -12.94 -13.81
N LEU A 370 -22.71 -13.53 -12.64
CA LEU A 370 -24.00 -13.44 -11.94
C LEU A 370 -24.35 -11.98 -11.60
N GLN A 371 -23.40 -11.22 -11.08
CA GLN A 371 -23.65 -9.81 -10.74
C GLN A 371 -23.94 -8.96 -11.98
N ALA A 372 -23.21 -9.18 -13.08
CA ALA A 372 -23.46 -8.51 -14.36
C ALA A 372 -24.87 -8.83 -14.90
N MET A 373 -25.28 -10.10 -14.85
CA MET A 373 -26.63 -10.52 -15.25
C MET A 373 -27.72 -9.93 -14.35
N ALA A 374 -27.47 -9.85 -13.04
CA ALA A 374 -28.39 -9.23 -12.09
C ALA A 374 -28.66 -7.76 -12.42
N VAL A 375 -27.61 -7.00 -12.75
CA VAL A 375 -27.72 -5.60 -13.21
C VAL A 375 -28.46 -5.52 -14.53
N ASN A 376 -28.09 -6.36 -15.51
CA ASN A 376 -28.72 -6.39 -16.82
C ASN A 376 -30.22 -6.69 -16.76
N TRP A 377 -30.65 -7.52 -15.81
CA TRP A 377 -32.05 -7.84 -15.58
C TRP A 377 -32.80 -6.86 -14.67
N GLY A 378 -32.12 -5.81 -14.20
CA GLY A 378 -32.72 -4.82 -13.29
C GLY A 378 -33.05 -5.37 -11.91
N LEU A 379 -32.41 -6.47 -11.47
CA LEU A 379 -32.54 -6.99 -10.11
C LEU A 379 -31.81 -6.10 -9.09
N THR A 380 -30.82 -5.35 -9.56
CA THR A 380 -30.06 -4.36 -8.80
C THR A 380 -29.49 -3.31 -9.77
N THR A 381 -28.86 -2.26 -9.25
CA THR A 381 -28.04 -1.32 -10.04
C THR A 381 -26.56 -1.56 -9.79
N ALA A 382 -25.71 -1.08 -10.69
CA ALA A 382 -24.25 -1.13 -10.51
C ALA A 382 -23.80 -0.41 -9.22
N ASP A 383 -24.43 0.73 -8.90
CA ASP A 383 -24.16 1.47 -7.67
C ASP A 383 -24.59 0.67 -6.44
N ASN A 384 -25.77 0.05 -6.46
CA ASN A 384 -26.27 -0.70 -5.31
C ASN A 384 -25.41 -1.95 -5.02
N LEU A 385 -24.88 -2.62 -6.06
CA LEU A 385 -23.97 -3.76 -5.90
C LEU A 385 -22.78 -3.45 -4.98
N GLN A 386 -22.23 -2.24 -5.08
CA GLN A 386 -21.05 -1.82 -4.32
C GLN A 386 -21.34 -1.67 -2.82
N HIS A 387 -22.62 -1.57 -2.44
CA HIS A 387 -23.06 -1.34 -1.06
C HIS A 387 -23.68 -2.59 -0.42
N LEU A 388 -23.84 -3.69 -1.17
CA LEU A 388 -24.41 -4.93 -0.64
C LEU A 388 -23.46 -5.58 0.35
N ARG A 389 -23.99 -6.01 1.49
CA ARG A 389 -23.26 -6.88 2.41
C ARG A 389 -23.11 -8.26 1.78
N GLN A 390 -22.09 -9.01 2.22
CA GLN A 390 -21.81 -10.36 1.70
C GLN A 390 -23.03 -11.31 1.71
N ALA A 391 -23.88 -11.23 2.72
CA ALA A 391 -25.11 -12.03 2.78
C ALA A 391 -26.14 -11.63 1.69
N GLU A 392 -26.28 -10.33 1.44
CA GLU A 392 -27.19 -9.79 0.43
C GLU A 392 -26.68 -10.07 -0.98
N LEU A 393 -25.36 -9.97 -1.18
CA LEU A 393 -24.71 -10.33 -2.43
C LEU A 393 -24.94 -11.81 -2.78
N ARG A 394 -24.73 -12.72 -1.81
CA ARG A 394 -25.00 -14.15 -2.01
C ARG A 394 -26.46 -14.41 -2.37
N GLN A 395 -27.40 -13.73 -1.71
CA GLN A 395 -28.83 -13.87 -2.01
C GLN A 395 -29.16 -13.38 -3.44
N LEU A 396 -28.54 -12.28 -3.88
CA LEU A 396 -28.70 -11.77 -5.24
C LEU A 396 -28.13 -12.75 -6.28
N GLU A 397 -26.94 -13.31 -6.02
CA GLU A 397 -26.30 -14.30 -6.87
C GLU A 397 -27.12 -15.59 -6.98
N GLU A 398 -27.67 -16.08 -5.86
CA GLU A 398 -28.58 -17.23 -5.83
C GLU A 398 -29.87 -16.98 -6.64
N SER A 399 -30.47 -15.79 -6.48
CA SER A 399 -31.67 -15.39 -7.21
C SER A 399 -31.41 -15.31 -8.72
N THR A 400 -30.25 -14.77 -9.10
CA THR A 400 -29.81 -14.68 -10.50
C THR A 400 -29.56 -16.06 -11.07
N LEU A 401 -28.86 -16.92 -10.34
CA LEU A 401 -28.59 -18.30 -10.74
C LEU A 401 -29.89 -19.11 -10.91
N HIS A 402 -30.90 -18.87 -10.06
CA HIS A 402 -32.21 -19.51 -10.21
C HIS A 402 -32.86 -19.16 -11.55
N ARG A 403 -32.82 -17.89 -11.95
CA ARG A 403 -33.34 -17.45 -13.25
C ARG A 403 -32.55 -18.04 -14.43
N ILE A 404 -31.21 -18.06 -14.35
CA ILE A 404 -30.36 -18.72 -15.36
C ILE A 404 -30.75 -20.20 -15.50
N ARG A 405 -30.99 -20.91 -14.40
CA ARG A 405 -31.41 -22.32 -14.44
C ARG A 405 -32.77 -22.53 -15.10
N GLY A 406 -33.64 -21.52 -15.08
CA GLY A 406 -34.90 -21.52 -15.82
C GLY A 406 -34.71 -21.43 -17.33
N GLU A 407 -33.66 -20.75 -17.80
CA GLU A 407 -33.36 -20.53 -19.22
C GLU A 407 -32.44 -21.61 -19.81
N VAL A 408 -31.40 -22.02 -19.08
CA VAL A 408 -30.34 -22.93 -19.54
C VAL A 408 -30.57 -24.38 -19.06
N GLY A 409 -31.41 -24.58 -18.03
CA GLY A 409 -31.58 -25.86 -17.35
C GLY A 409 -30.64 -26.04 -16.15
N ARG A 410 -30.52 -27.28 -15.65
CA ARG A 410 -29.66 -27.57 -14.48
C ARG A 410 -28.19 -27.40 -14.85
N VAL A 411 -27.58 -26.33 -14.31
CA VAL A 411 -26.16 -25.99 -14.49
C VAL A 411 -25.44 -25.88 -13.15
N ASN A 412 -24.16 -26.29 -13.14
CA ASN A 412 -23.24 -26.11 -12.03
C ASN A 412 -22.16 -25.09 -12.41
N LEU A 413 -22.18 -23.92 -11.80
CA LEU A 413 -21.19 -22.87 -12.08
C LEU A 413 -19.83 -23.14 -11.42
N SER A 414 -19.74 -24.09 -10.48
CA SER A 414 -18.45 -24.48 -9.89
C SER A 414 -17.66 -25.47 -10.75
N SER A 415 -18.17 -25.87 -11.92
CA SER A 415 -17.40 -26.64 -12.90
C SER A 415 -17.20 -25.86 -14.19
N VAL A 416 -16.01 -26.01 -14.78
CA VAL A 416 -15.65 -25.36 -16.05
C VAL A 416 -16.67 -25.68 -17.14
N ASP A 417 -17.08 -26.94 -17.27
CA ASP A 417 -18.06 -27.36 -18.28
C ASP A 417 -19.45 -26.77 -18.04
N GLY A 418 -19.87 -26.72 -16.78
CA GLY A 418 -21.17 -26.17 -16.41
C GLY A 418 -21.24 -24.67 -16.62
N PHE A 419 -20.17 -23.94 -16.29
CA PHE A 419 -20.08 -22.52 -16.58
C PHE A 419 -19.96 -22.25 -18.09
N ASN A 420 -19.18 -23.04 -18.82
CA ASN A 420 -19.08 -22.95 -20.28
C ASN A 420 -20.42 -23.20 -21.00
N ALA A 421 -21.29 -24.06 -20.44
CA ALA A 421 -22.64 -24.24 -20.98
C ALA A 421 -23.48 -22.96 -20.84
N VAL A 422 -23.37 -22.27 -19.70
CA VAL A 422 -24.03 -20.97 -19.47
C VAL A 422 -23.43 -19.91 -20.39
N LEU A 423 -22.11 -19.73 -20.41
CA LEU A 423 -21.44 -18.75 -21.27
C LEU A 423 -21.84 -18.90 -22.74
N ARG A 424 -21.86 -20.14 -23.26
CA ARG A 424 -22.31 -20.42 -24.64
C ARG A 424 -23.77 -20.05 -24.88
N HIS A 425 -24.66 -20.30 -23.93
CA HIS A 425 -26.07 -19.92 -24.04
C HIS A 425 -26.23 -18.40 -24.22
N TYR A 426 -25.40 -17.61 -23.54
CA TYR A 426 -25.37 -16.14 -23.63
C TYR A 426 -24.38 -15.60 -24.68
N GLY A 427 -23.89 -16.44 -25.60
CA GLY A 427 -22.99 -16.03 -26.69
C GLY A 427 -21.59 -15.57 -26.25
N GLN A 428 -21.16 -15.94 -25.05
CA GLN A 428 -19.85 -15.59 -24.48
C GLN A 428 -18.77 -16.63 -24.81
N LEU A 429 -17.52 -16.20 -24.74
CA LEU A 429 -16.36 -17.08 -24.90
C LEU A 429 -16.25 -18.09 -23.76
N PRO A 430 -15.72 -19.30 -24.01
CA PRO A 430 -15.46 -20.29 -22.97
C PRO A 430 -14.29 -19.91 -22.06
N MET A 431 -14.24 -20.54 -20.89
CA MET A 431 -13.29 -20.27 -19.82
C MET A 431 -11.83 -20.56 -20.18
N ASP A 432 -11.52 -21.45 -21.13
CA ASP A 432 -10.14 -21.70 -21.57
C ASP A 432 -9.47 -20.42 -22.08
N LYS A 433 -10.20 -19.61 -22.85
CA LYS A 433 -9.71 -18.30 -23.32
C LYS A 433 -9.58 -17.29 -22.19
N TYR A 434 -10.44 -17.39 -21.19
CA TYR A 434 -10.34 -16.55 -20.01
C TYR A 434 -9.07 -16.89 -19.22
N PHE A 435 -8.81 -18.17 -18.91
CA PHE A 435 -7.61 -18.59 -18.18
C PHE A 435 -6.30 -18.16 -18.87
N ASP A 436 -6.25 -18.19 -20.21
CA ASP A 436 -5.08 -17.75 -20.99
C ASP A 436 -4.75 -16.25 -20.84
N MET A 437 -5.76 -15.42 -20.62
CA MET A 437 -5.66 -13.96 -20.64
C MET A 437 -6.00 -13.31 -19.28
N HIS A 438 -6.44 -14.10 -18.30
CA HIS A 438 -6.88 -13.60 -17.01
C HIS A 438 -5.74 -12.86 -16.30
N SER A 439 -5.99 -11.57 -16.07
CA SER A 439 -5.19 -10.70 -15.22
C SER A 439 -5.90 -10.53 -13.89
N GLU A 440 -5.16 -10.68 -12.81
CA GLU A 440 -5.71 -10.50 -11.46
C GLU A 440 -6.02 -9.03 -11.19
N SER A 441 -7.11 -8.80 -10.47
CA SER A 441 -7.53 -7.50 -9.93
C SER A 441 -6.45 -6.85 -9.06
N VAL A 442 -5.70 -7.68 -8.34
CA VAL A 442 -4.59 -7.31 -7.45
C VAL A 442 -3.44 -8.31 -7.63
N THR A 443 -2.21 -7.81 -7.78
CA THR A 443 -0.99 -8.63 -7.80
C THR A 443 -0.43 -8.72 -6.38
N ARG A 444 -0.43 -9.94 -5.83
CA ARG A 444 -0.08 -10.23 -4.44
C ARG A 444 1.40 -10.61 -4.32
N TYR A 445 2.18 -9.72 -3.74
CA TYR A 445 3.58 -9.94 -3.40
C TYR A 445 3.74 -10.17 -1.90
N ARG A 446 4.67 -11.06 -1.53
CA ARG A 446 5.15 -11.22 -0.16
C ARG A 446 6.55 -10.63 -0.09
N SER A 447 6.79 -9.75 0.88
CA SER A 447 8.08 -9.09 1.05
C SER A 447 8.55 -9.14 2.49
N TYR A 448 9.66 -9.82 2.73
CA TYR A 448 10.35 -9.78 4.02
C TYR A 448 11.12 -8.47 4.25
N ILE A 449 11.30 -7.65 3.20
CA ILE A 449 11.93 -6.32 3.27
C ILE A 449 10.99 -5.30 3.90
N ASN A 450 9.67 -5.48 3.74
CA ASN A 450 8.65 -4.64 4.36
C ASN A 450 8.51 -4.95 5.87
N SER A 451 9.64 -4.83 6.55
CA SER A 451 9.91 -5.05 7.97
C SER A 451 10.31 -3.75 8.63
N LEU A 452 10.21 -3.71 9.95
CA LEU A 452 10.63 -2.56 10.75
C LEU A 452 11.82 -2.91 11.63
N PHE A 453 12.83 -2.06 11.66
CA PHE A 453 13.89 -2.10 12.65
C PHE A 453 13.55 -1.19 13.83
N LEU A 454 13.59 -1.74 15.04
CA LEU A 454 13.45 -1.00 16.29
C LEU A 454 14.78 -1.01 17.04
N HIS A 455 15.27 0.18 17.38
CA HIS A 455 16.47 0.43 18.15
C HIS A 455 16.10 1.32 19.33
N SER A 456 16.04 0.75 20.54
CA SER A 456 15.68 1.52 21.72
C SER A 456 16.81 2.44 22.17
N THR A 457 16.46 3.49 22.90
CA THR A 457 17.44 4.37 23.57
C THR A 457 18.29 3.65 24.63
N ALA A 458 17.82 2.49 25.11
CA ALA A 458 18.56 1.59 25.99
C ALA A 458 19.49 0.61 25.22
N GLY A 459 19.56 0.72 23.89
CA GLY A 459 20.44 -0.09 23.04
C GLY A 459 19.90 -1.49 22.68
N ARG A 460 18.64 -1.81 23.03
CA ARG A 460 18.01 -3.05 22.58
C ARG A 460 17.57 -2.91 21.13
N GLN A 461 17.73 -3.97 20.34
CA GLN A 461 17.52 -3.95 18.89
C GLN A 461 16.69 -5.15 18.46
N ALA A 462 15.71 -4.92 17.59
CA ALA A 462 14.94 -6.00 16.97
C ALA A 462 14.47 -5.63 15.56
N PHE A 463 14.37 -6.62 14.69
CA PHE A 463 13.59 -6.54 13.47
C PHE A 463 12.22 -7.17 13.68
N LEU A 464 11.16 -6.43 13.36
CA LEU A 464 9.81 -6.93 13.25
C LEU A 464 9.62 -7.34 11.78
N VAL A 465 9.58 -8.64 11.53
CA VAL A 465 9.67 -9.22 10.17
C VAL A 465 8.36 -9.93 9.81
N PRO A 466 7.82 -9.71 8.59
CA PRO A 466 6.63 -10.44 8.14
C PRO A 466 6.87 -11.95 8.10
N ARG A 467 5.90 -12.72 8.57
CA ARG A 467 5.81 -14.17 8.42
C ARG A 467 4.60 -14.51 7.55
N PHE A 468 4.77 -15.49 6.68
CA PHE A 468 3.75 -15.93 5.73
C PHE A 468 3.55 -17.44 5.81
N SER A 469 2.31 -17.87 5.62
CA SER A 469 1.95 -19.28 5.49
C SER A 469 1.93 -19.70 4.01
N GLY A 470 2.31 -20.95 3.75
CA GLY A 470 2.18 -21.57 2.43
C GLY A 470 0.79 -22.17 2.22
N ARG A 471 0.33 -22.20 0.97
CA ARG A 471 -0.90 -22.89 0.54
C ARG A 471 -0.73 -24.40 0.49
N THR A 472 0.51 -24.87 0.38
CA THR A 472 0.87 -26.29 0.35
C THR A 472 2.00 -26.58 1.34
N THR A 473 2.13 -27.83 1.78
CA THR A 473 3.24 -28.26 2.66
C THR A 473 4.61 -27.94 2.05
N ALA A 474 4.76 -28.08 0.73
CA ALA A 474 6.01 -27.78 0.03
C ALA A 474 6.30 -26.28 0.03
N GLU A 475 5.30 -25.44 -0.19
CA GLU A 475 5.45 -23.99 -0.09
C GLU A 475 5.78 -23.55 1.34
N THR A 476 5.10 -24.09 2.35
CA THR A 476 5.40 -23.81 3.76
C THR A 476 6.85 -24.15 4.10
N ALA A 477 7.35 -25.32 3.67
CA ALA A 477 8.74 -25.70 3.88
C ALA A 477 9.73 -24.72 3.21
N ARG A 478 9.42 -24.23 2.00
CA ARG A 478 10.24 -23.21 1.30
C ARG A 478 10.24 -21.88 2.06
N LEU A 479 9.07 -21.42 2.50
CA LEU A 479 8.95 -20.19 3.31
C LEU A 479 9.76 -20.30 4.60
N THR A 480 9.65 -21.41 5.34
CA THR A 480 10.45 -21.63 6.56
C THR A 480 11.97 -21.65 6.29
N ALA A 481 12.40 -22.23 5.16
CA ALA A 481 13.80 -22.19 4.77
C ALA A 481 14.26 -20.75 4.47
N TRP A 482 13.45 -19.97 3.76
CA TRP A 482 13.73 -18.56 3.50
C TRP A 482 13.74 -17.73 4.78
N GLU A 483 12.86 -17.97 5.76
CA GLU A 483 12.89 -17.26 7.06
C GLU A 483 14.26 -17.34 7.75
N SER A 484 14.95 -18.48 7.64
CA SER A 484 16.31 -18.63 8.18
C SER A 484 17.33 -17.78 7.41
N GLN A 485 17.20 -17.69 6.08
CA GLN A 485 18.02 -16.81 5.24
C GLN A 485 17.73 -15.33 5.52
N VAL A 486 16.47 -14.96 5.76
CA VAL A 486 16.06 -13.60 6.13
C VAL A 486 16.73 -13.17 7.43
N ALA A 487 16.63 -13.98 8.49
CA ALA A 487 17.27 -13.69 9.77
C ALA A 487 18.80 -13.51 9.60
N THR A 488 19.44 -14.44 8.88
CA THR A 488 20.88 -14.36 8.58
C THR A 488 21.23 -13.07 7.82
N THR A 489 20.38 -12.63 6.89
CA THR A 489 20.60 -11.42 6.10
C THR A 489 20.54 -10.16 6.97
N TYR A 490 19.57 -10.06 7.87
CA TYR A 490 19.49 -8.94 8.82
C TYR A 490 20.66 -8.93 9.81
N HIS A 491 21.05 -10.09 10.32
CA HIS A 491 22.19 -10.23 11.24
C HIS A 491 23.55 -9.86 10.62
N GLN A 492 23.66 -9.81 9.29
CA GLN A 492 24.88 -9.30 8.65
C GLN A 492 25.11 -7.80 8.88
N ALA A 493 24.06 -7.01 9.16
CA ALA A 493 24.17 -5.60 9.52
C ALA A 493 24.08 -5.39 11.03
N TRP A 494 23.20 -6.16 11.70
CA TRP A 494 22.93 -6.03 13.12
C TRP A 494 22.96 -7.41 13.81
N PRO A 495 24.16 -7.93 14.18
CA PRO A 495 24.33 -9.30 14.67
C PRO A 495 23.57 -9.61 15.96
N ASP A 496 23.39 -8.60 16.81
CA ASP A 496 22.76 -8.75 18.14
C ASP A 496 21.25 -8.44 18.12
N ALA A 497 20.69 -8.05 16.97
CA ALA A 497 19.28 -7.73 16.86
C ALA A 497 18.41 -8.99 16.93
N GLU A 498 17.35 -8.94 17.73
CA GLU A 498 16.35 -10.00 17.77
C GLU A 498 15.53 -10.03 16.47
N ILE A 499 15.07 -11.19 16.02
CA ILE A 499 14.10 -11.30 14.93
C ILE A 499 12.73 -11.68 15.52
N ARG A 500 11.76 -10.77 15.39
CA ARG A 500 10.39 -10.94 15.87
C ARG A 500 9.45 -11.11 14.68
N TRP A 501 8.96 -12.33 14.51
CA TRP A 501 8.10 -12.70 13.39
C TRP A 501 6.65 -12.34 13.66
N ILE A 502 6.00 -11.66 12.72
CA ILE A 502 4.59 -11.25 12.81
C ILE A 502 3.82 -11.87 11.65
N ASN A 503 2.75 -12.61 11.95
CA ASN A 503 1.90 -13.19 10.91
C ASN A 503 1.26 -12.08 10.07
N CYS A 504 1.55 -12.07 8.77
CA CYS A 504 1.07 -11.07 7.81
C CYS A 504 0.15 -11.66 6.74
N ASP A 505 -0.37 -12.87 6.92
CA ASP A 505 -1.24 -13.53 5.93
C ASP A 505 -2.49 -12.70 5.62
N GLY A 506 -3.10 -12.10 6.66
CA GLY A 506 -4.25 -11.20 6.51
C GLY A 506 -3.97 -9.94 5.70
N MET A 507 -2.70 -9.55 5.59
CA MET A 507 -2.26 -8.32 4.92
C MET A 507 -1.92 -8.53 3.44
N ILE A 508 -1.80 -9.78 2.96
CA ILE A 508 -1.32 -10.10 1.60
C ILE A 508 -2.19 -9.46 0.51
N THR A 509 -3.51 -9.47 0.69
CA THR A 509 -4.45 -8.92 -0.31
C THR A 509 -4.43 -7.39 -0.33
N ASP A 510 -3.97 -6.76 0.74
CA ASP A 510 -3.89 -5.30 0.83
C ASP A 510 -2.53 -4.73 0.39
N MET A 511 -1.61 -5.62 0.00
CA MET A 511 -0.37 -5.30 -0.72
C MET A 511 0.69 -4.54 0.08
N GLY A 512 0.64 -4.52 1.42
CA GLY A 512 1.65 -3.92 2.29
C GLY A 512 1.73 -4.63 3.64
N PHE A 513 2.83 -4.46 4.38
CA PHE A 513 3.09 -5.20 5.64
C PHE A 513 3.53 -4.25 6.76
N ILE A 514 4.47 -4.69 7.60
CA ILE A 514 4.87 -4.02 8.85
C ILE A 514 5.39 -2.61 8.59
N HIS A 515 6.23 -2.41 7.57
CA HIS A 515 6.79 -1.09 7.31
C HIS A 515 5.73 -0.10 6.83
N CYS A 516 4.76 -0.54 6.03
CA CYS A 516 3.65 0.30 5.52
C CYS A 516 2.69 0.76 6.63
N THR A 517 2.58 0.04 7.73
CA THR A 517 1.62 0.38 8.81
C THR A 517 2.24 1.14 9.97
N THR A 518 3.55 1.39 9.94
CA THR A 518 4.31 1.89 11.09
C THR A 518 5.17 3.10 10.74
N ILE A 519 5.35 3.98 11.73
CA ILE A 519 6.36 5.04 11.69
C ILE A 519 7.12 5.03 13.03
N THR A 520 8.42 5.31 12.99
CA THR A 520 9.23 5.47 14.20
C THR A 520 9.51 6.94 14.49
N VAL A 521 9.32 7.35 15.74
CA VAL A 521 9.74 8.67 16.23
C VAL A 521 11.20 8.58 16.68
N PRO A 522 12.13 9.32 16.06
CA PRO A 522 13.55 9.24 16.40
C PRO A 522 13.81 9.70 17.83
N ASP A 523 14.96 9.37 18.39
CA ASP A 523 15.49 10.07 19.55
C ASP A 523 16.26 11.32 19.10
N TRP A 524 15.58 12.45 19.02
CA TRP A 524 16.17 13.71 18.53
C TRP A 524 16.92 14.53 19.59
N LYS A 525 16.84 14.14 20.87
CA LYS A 525 17.49 14.87 21.98
C LYS A 525 18.91 14.35 22.28
N LEU A 526 19.58 13.76 21.30
CA LEU A 526 20.94 13.21 21.42
C LEU A 526 22.03 14.29 21.46
#